data_AF-A0A925D8A9-F1
#
_entry.id   AF-A0A925D8A9-F1
#
_cell.length_a   1.000
_cell.length_b   1.000
_cell.length_c   1.000
_cell.angle_alpha   90.00
_cell.angle_beta   90.00
_cell.angle_gamma   90.00
#
_symmetry.space_group_name_H-M   'P 1'
#
loop_
_entity.id
_entity.type
_entity.pdbx_description
1 polymer ?
#
loop_
_entity_poly.entity_id
_entity_poly.type
_entity_poly.pdbx_seq_one_letter_code
_entity_poly.pdbx_strand_id
1 'polypeptide(L)'
;SYKEFCGFLPDGDQLVLLGQLVRAYVGPDFDFDAQLVLRKAEVPQCRLASGSEGGSRLGWDMWLYNEAPDRDVDDAVFVSEGLPLR
;
A
#
# COMPACT_ATOMS: atom_id res chain seq x y z
N SER A 1 2.45 -4.89 -10.26
CA SER A 1 3.32 -3.77 -10.64
C SER A 1 3.38 -2.73 -9.54
N TYR A 2 4.49 -2.01 -9.42
CA TYR A 2 4.60 -0.90 -8.47
C TYR A 2 3.50 0.16 -8.64
N LYS A 3 3.10 0.44 -9.90
CA LYS A 3 2.01 1.38 -10.20
C LYS A 3 0.67 0.91 -9.63
N GLU A 4 0.35 -0.38 -9.76
CA GLU A 4 -0.87 -0.96 -9.18
C GLU A 4 -0.81 -0.96 -7.66
N PHE A 5 0.35 -1.30 -7.09
CA PHE A 5 0.58 -1.22 -5.64
C PHE A 5 0.29 0.18 -5.10
N CYS A 6 0.78 1.23 -5.78
CA CYS A 6 0.46 2.61 -5.40
C CYS A 6 -1.03 2.94 -5.44
N GLY A 7 -1.83 2.25 -6.27
CA GLY A 7 -3.29 2.43 -6.30
C GLY A 7 -3.99 1.91 -5.04
N PHE A 8 -3.38 0.99 -4.31
CA PHE A 8 -3.86 0.44 -3.04
C PHE A 8 -3.26 1.13 -1.81
N LEU A 9 -2.40 2.12 -2.00
CA LEU A 9 -1.94 2.94 -0.88
C LEU A 9 -3.08 3.84 -0.39
N PRO A 10 -2.99 4.39 0.83
CA PRO A 10 -4.07 5.20 1.38
C PRO A 10 -4.44 6.44 0.55
N ASP A 11 -3.51 6.98 -0.24
CA ASP A 11 -3.78 8.08 -1.18
C ASP A 11 -4.31 7.63 -2.56
N GLY A 12 -4.49 6.32 -2.76
CA GLY A 12 -5.07 5.72 -3.96
C GLY A 12 -6.52 5.29 -3.79
N ASP A 13 -7.23 5.16 -4.90
CA ASP A 13 -8.67 4.86 -4.89
C ASP A 13 -8.99 3.36 -4.69
N GLN A 14 -8.04 2.45 -4.95
CA GLN A 14 -8.30 1.01 -4.99
C GLN A 14 -8.49 0.40 -3.59
N LEU A 15 -7.84 0.97 -2.57
CA LEU A 15 -8.00 0.53 -1.18
C LEU A 15 -9.42 0.76 -0.65
N VAL A 16 -10.04 1.87 -1.05
CA VAL A 16 -11.43 2.19 -0.71
C VAL A 16 -12.38 1.22 -1.41
N LEU A 17 -12.17 0.96 -2.71
CA LEU A 17 -12.97 0.00 -3.46
C LEU A 17 -12.88 -1.42 -2.89
N LEU A 18 -11.69 -1.84 -2.47
CA LEU A 18 -11.48 -3.12 -1.78
C LEU A 18 -12.30 -3.17 -0.49
N GLY A 19 -12.23 -2.13 0.33
CA GLY A 19 -13.00 -2.08 1.58
C GLY A 19 -14.51 -2.10 1.36
N GLN A 20 -15.01 -1.39 0.35
CA GLN A 20 -16.43 -1.44 -0.03
C GLN A 20 -16.85 -2.85 -0.46
N LEU A 21 -16.00 -3.57 -1.21
CA LEU A 21 -16.26 -4.94 -1.64
C LEU A 21 -16.28 -5.91 -0.45
N VAL A 22 -15.32 -5.80 0.47
CA VAL A 22 -15.29 -6.62 1.70
C VAL A 22 -16.54 -6.35 2.54
N ARG A 23 -16.91 -5.08 2.75
CA ARG A 23 -18.11 -4.68 3.50
C ARG A 23 -19.40 -5.17 2.83
N ALA A 24 -19.47 -5.17 1.51
CA ALA A 24 -20.62 -5.70 0.77
C ALA A 24 -20.75 -7.23 0.91
N TYR A 25 -19.64 -7.95 1.11
CA TYR A 25 -19.64 -9.40 1.20
C TYR A 25 -19.79 -9.94 2.63
N VAL A 26 -19.05 -9.36 3.59
CA VAL A 26 -18.96 -9.83 4.98
C VAL A 26 -19.84 -9.01 5.93
N GLY A 27 -20.22 -7.79 5.54
CA GLY A 27 -20.97 -6.86 6.39
C GLY A 27 -20.07 -5.92 7.21
N PRO A 28 -20.68 -5.04 8.03
CA PRO A 28 -19.97 -4.04 8.83
C PRO A 28 -19.42 -4.58 10.17
N ASP A 29 -19.73 -5.81 10.54
CA ASP A 29 -19.46 -6.34 11.89
C ASP A 29 -18.00 -6.79 12.12
N PHE A 30 -17.19 -6.85 11.07
CA PHE A 30 -15.81 -7.38 11.13
C PHE A 30 -14.81 -6.36 10.62
N ASP A 31 -13.76 -6.08 11.40
CA ASP A 31 -12.64 -5.29 10.89
C ASP A 31 -11.70 -6.16 10.07
N PHE A 32 -11.00 -5.54 9.12
CA PHE A 32 -10.02 -6.23 8.30
C PHE A 32 -8.85 -5.31 7.98
N ASP A 33 -7.69 -5.93 7.82
CA ASP A 33 -6.47 -5.29 7.37
C ASP A 33 -6.12 -5.79 5.97
N ALA A 34 -5.71 -4.86 5.10
CA ALA A 34 -5.18 -5.16 3.78
C ALA A 34 -3.65 -5.13 3.83
N GLN A 35 -3.03 -6.31 3.80
CA GLN A 35 -1.59 -6.46 3.64
C GLN A 35 -1.24 -6.53 2.15
N LEU A 36 -0.54 -5.52 1.65
CA LEU A 36 -0.09 -5.47 0.26
C LEU A 36 1.24 -6.20 0.11
N VAL A 37 1.33 -7.04 -0.91
CA VAL A 37 2.56 -7.74 -1.27
C VAL A 37 3.06 -7.21 -2.61
N LEU A 38 4.28 -6.66 -2.62
CA LEU A 38 4.95 -6.20 -3.83
C LEU A 38 6.10 -7.14 -4.18
N ARG A 39 6.15 -7.53 -5.46
CA ARG A 39 7.22 -8.38 -5.96
C ARG A 39 8.57 -7.72 -5.72
N LYS A 40 9.56 -8.48 -5.27
CA LYS A 40 10.91 -7.97 -4.99
C LYS A 40 11.56 -7.22 -6.16
N ALA A 41 11.28 -7.65 -7.39
CA ALA A 41 11.79 -7.04 -8.61
C ALA A 41 11.14 -5.69 -8.94
N GLU A 42 10.01 -5.36 -8.29
CA GLU A 42 9.25 -4.13 -8.49
C GLU A 42 9.44 -3.13 -7.34
N VAL A 43 10.23 -3.50 -6.31
CA VAL A 43 10.52 -2.62 -5.17
C VAL A 43 11.36 -1.43 -5.64
N PRO A 44 10.89 -0.18 -5.47
CA PRO A 44 11.66 0.99 -5.85
C PRO A 44 12.85 1.19 -4.90
N GLN A 45 13.90 1.80 -5.41
CA GLN A 45 14.98 2.28 -4.54
C GLN A 45 14.47 3.43 -3.68
N CYS A 46 14.70 3.38 -2.37
CA CYS A 46 14.38 4.48 -1.47
C CYS A 46 15.17 5.74 -1.86
N ARG A 47 14.44 6.81 -2.18
CA ARG A 47 15.03 8.10 -2.60
C ARG A 47 14.43 9.23 -1.79
N LEU A 48 15.32 10.13 -1.36
CA LEU A 48 14.91 11.41 -0.80
C LEU A 48 14.58 12.35 -1.94
N ALA A 49 13.36 12.88 -1.96
CA ALA A 49 12.94 13.89 -2.93
C ALA A 49 13.09 15.29 -2.34
N SER A 50 13.50 16.25 -3.17
CA SER A 50 13.48 17.67 -2.84
C SER A 50 12.07 18.23 -3.07
N GLY A 51 11.09 17.78 -2.29
CA GLY A 51 9.68 18.17 -2.42
C GLY A 51 8.71 17.12 -1.88
N SER A 52 7.42 17.40 -1.99
CA SER A 52 6.34 16.48 -1.60
C SER A 52 6.02 15.41 -2.65
N GLU A 53 6.58 15.52 -3.85
CA GLU A 53 6.32 14.59 -4.96
C GLU A 53 7.51 13.66 -5.20
N GLY A 54 7.23 12.38 -5.42
CA GLY A 54 8.22 11.38 -5.82
C GLY A 54 9.16 10.88 -4.71
N GLY A 55 8.93 11.27 -3.45
CA GLY A 55 9.62 10.71 -2.29
C GLY A 55 8.96 9.42 -1.79
N SER A 56 9.76 8.51 -1.22
CA SER A 56 9.23 7.35 -0.51
C SER A 56 8.48 7.77 0.77
N ARG A 57 7.34 7.14 1.05
CA ARG A 57 6.46 7.41 2.18
C ARG A 57 6.69 6.38 3.28
N LEU A 58 7.06 6.87 4.46
CA LEU A 58 7.37 6.01 5.61
C LEU A 58 6.15 5.14 5.99
N GLY A 59 6.38 3.84 6.14
CA GLY A 59 5.35 2.87 6.47
C GLY A 59 4.46 2.44 5.30
N TRP A 60 4.67 2.98 4.10
CA TRP A 60 3.86 2.66 2.92
C TRP A 60 4.70 2.00 1.82
N ASP A 61 5.66 2.74 1.27
CA ASP A 61 6.53 2.31 0.16
C ASP A 61 8.01 2.71 0.37
N MET A 62 8.38 2.99 1.63
CA MET A 62 9.74 3.28 2.03
C MET A 62 10.43 2.04 2.59
N TRP A 63 11.19 1.36 1.75
CA TRP A 63 12.06 0.26 2.17
C TRP A 63 13.53 0.63 2.03
N LEU A 64 14.28 0.46 3.12
CA LEU A 64 15.72 0.70 3.13
C LEU A 64 16.47 -0.62 2.96
N TYR A 65 16.91 -0.90 1.73
CA TYR A 65 17.76 -2.05 1.43
C TYR A 65 19.13 -1.59 0.93
N ASN A 66 20.18 -2.31 1.34
CA ASN A 66 21.53 -2.13 0.80
C ASN A 66 21.72 -2.84 -0.56
N GLU A 67 21.02 -3.95 -0.75
CA GLU A 67 21.02 -4.76 -1.98
C GLU A 67 19.57 -5.03 -2.43
N ALA A 68 19.37 -5.68 -3.57
CA ALA A 68 18.02 -6.04 -4.00
C ALA A 68 17.33 -6.95 -2.95
N PRO A 69 16.03 -6.76 -2.67
CA PRO A 69 15.32 -7.60 -1.71
C PRO A 69 15.37 -9.07 -2.14
N ASP A 70 15.55 -9.96 -1.16
CA ASP A 70 15.64 -11.41 -1.36
C ASP A 70 14.26 -12.06 -1.52
N ARG A 71 13.23 -11.47 -0.88
CA ARG A 71 11.83 -11.87 -0.90
C ARG A 71 10.90 -10.71 -1.31
N ASP A 72 9.69 -11.06 -1.72
CA ASP A 72 8.61 -10.09 -1.94
C ASP A 72 8.32 -9.35 -0.63
N VAL A 73 8.04 -8.05 -0.73
CA VAL A 73 7.85 -7.20 0.44
C VAL A 73 6.38 -7.18 0.83
N ASP A 74 6.12 -7.38 2.11
CA ASP A 74 4.80 -7.57 2.70
C ASP A 74 4.57 -6.67 3.93
N ASP A 75 5.42 -5.65 4.13
CA ASP A 75 5.38 -4.78 5.30
C ASP A 75 4.23 -3.76 5.29
N ALA A 76 3.62 -3.50 4.13
CA ALA A 76 2.60 -2.47 3.95
C ALA A 76 1.22 -3.00 4.34
N VAL A 77 0.75 -2.61 5.51
CA VAL A 77 -0.56 -3.04 6.06
C VAL A 77 -1.44 -1.81 6.29
N PHE A 78 -2.66 -1.82 5.75
CA PHE A 78 -3.59 -0.70 5.85
C PHE A 78 -4.97 -1.15 6.32
N VAL A 79 -5.58 -0.33 7.16
CA VAL A 79 -6.99 -0.47 7.53
C VAL A 79 -7.83 0.28 6.49
N SER A 80 -8.92 -0.31 6.02
CA SER A 80 -9.87 0.35 5.12
C SER A 80 -11.31 0.14 5.58
N GLU A 81 -12.00 1.22 5.91
CA GLU A 81 -13.42 1.19 6.26
C GLU A 81 -14.34 1.20 5.02
N GLY A 82 -13.77 1.27 3.81
CA GLY A 82 -14.52 1.51 2.57
C GLY A 82 -15.06 2.95 2.43
N LEU A 83 -14.59 3.86 3.28
CA LEU A 83 -14.87 5.29 3.22
C LEU A 83 -13.66 6.03 2.64
N PRO A 84 -13.87 7.03 1.77
CA PRO A 84 -12.78 7.86 1.29
C PRO A 84 -12.13 8.65 2.44
N LEU A 85 -10.81 8.83 2.38
CA LEU A 85 -10.09 9.71 3.29
C LEU A 85 -10.64 11.15 3.15
N ARG A 86 -10.96 11.78 4.29
CA ARG A 86 -11.49 13.15 4.36
C ARG A 86 -10.40 14.20 4.26
#